data_AF-A0A8I1Q6A4-F1
#
_entry.id   AF-A0A8I1Q6A4-F1
#
_cell.length_a   1.000
_cell.length_b   1.000
_cell.length_c   1.000
_cell.angle_alpha   90.00
_cell.angle_beta   90.00
_cell.angle_gamma   90.00
#
_symmetry.space_group_name_H-M   'P 1'
#
loop_
_entity.id
_entity.type
_entity.pdbx_description
1 polymer ?
#
loop_
_entity_poly.entity_id
_entity_poly.type
_entity_poly.pdbx_seq_one_letter_code
_entity_poly.pdbx_strand_id
1 'polypeptide(L)'
;MTFVESEHPRARAGQFTDKHNDAPAGALTAARDLTAETPVAIDEELAELYYERAKLSHEIDRFEAEITRYEKYIEREARFPHRVADYERTIDRYQDEIATRQSRIAEIVAAELPLEGEYRRRGTWPRAFLVSGGHLHSSMNCSTCNREGKLTRFAWMTDYSGATEEEIVEAAASRACTTCFPSAPVDVLGRPSTLLTPDEEQQAADRAAREAEKERKAVEKAAKAITNPDGTELREPRKYGQVVRTLVTAERELVGALVDLGIADHRGGSRQEYLDEKKVWADLLVEAIAAKKGISVKDAYDEASAKAAKKVASTLRAWG
;
A
#
# COMPACT_ATOMS: atom_id res chain seq x y z
N MET A 1 -55.15 67.23 -27.35
CA MET A 1 -54.10 67.34 -26.32
C MET A 1 -53.27 66.06 -26.39
N THR A 2 -52.28 65.97 -27.27
CA THR A 2 -50.85 66.28 -27.03
C THR A 2 -50.27 65.59 -25.80
N PHE A 3 -49.46 64.55 -26.04
CA PHE A 3 -48.28 64.14 -25.24
C PHE A 3 -47.44 63.24 -26.18
N VAL A 4 -46.58 63.83 -27.01
CA VAL A 4 -45.14 64.15 -26.81
C VAL A 4 -44.25 62.91 -26.93
N GLU A 5 -43.61 62.86 -28.10
CA GLU A 5 -42.48 62.05 -28.53
C GLU A 5 -41.18 62.76 -28.13
N SER A 6 -40.41 62.15 -27.21
CA SER A 6 -38.99 62.39 -26.86
C SER A 6 -38.82 61.76 -25.47
N GLU A 7 -37.96 60.80 -25.18
CA GLU A 7 -36.50 60.84 -25.27
C GLU A 7 -35.97 59.40 -25.16
N HIS A 8 -35.26 58.89 -26.16
CA HIS A 8 -33.86 58.49 -25.97
C HIS A 8 -33.20 58.07 -27.29
N PRO A 9 -32.01 58.62 -27.60
CA PRO A 9 -31.42 58.57 -28.92
C PRO A 9 -30.57 57.32 -29.16
N ARG A 10 -30.71 56.79 -30.38
CA ARG A 10 -29.70 56.05 -31.17
C ARG A 10 -29.19 54.74 -30.56
N ALA A 11 -29.72 53.66 -31.11
CA ALA A 11 -28.98 52.43 -31.37
C ALA A 11 -27.56 52.77 -31.87
N ARG A 12 -26.56 52.64 -30.98
CA ARG A 12 -25.17 52.52 -31.41
C ARG A 12 -25.02 51.11 -31.95
N ALA A 13 -24.75 51.04 -33.25
CA ALA A 13 -24.24 49.85 -33.91
C ALA A 13 -23.22 49.16 -33.00
N GLY A 14 -23.45 47.89 -32.72
CA GLY A 14 -22.47 47.04 -32.05
C GLY A 14 -21.18 47.13 -32.84
N GLN A 15 -20.16 47.71 -32.22
CA GLN A 15 -18.81 47.79 -32.75
C GLN A 15 -18.19 46.39 -32.64
N PHE A 16 -18.65 45.47 -33.49
CA PHE A 16 -17.83 44.32 -33.86
C PHE A 16 -16.67 44.91 -34.64
N THR A 17 -15.59 45.22 -33.95
CA THR A 17 -14.32 45.41 -34.65
C THR A 17 -14.02 44.07 -35.30
N ASP A 18 -13.96 44.05 -36.64
CA ASP A 18 -13.37 42.99 -37.45
C ASP A 18 -11.88 42.87 -37.08
N LYS A 19 -11.60 42.39 -35.87
CA LYS A 19 -10.32 41.75 -35.59
C LYS A 19 -10.42 40.43 -36.33
N HIS A 20 -9.92 40.44 -37.56
CA HIS A 20 -9.47 39.24 -38.24
C HIS A 20 -8.44 38.58 -37.34
N ASN A 21 -8.89 37.75 -36.41
CA ASN A 21 -8.02 36.76 -35.80
C ASN A 21 -7.66 35.81 -36.93
N ASP A 22 -6.39 35.78 -37.31
CA ASP A 22 -5.89 34.78 -38.24
C ASP A 22 -6.35 33.40 -37.76
N ALA A 23 -6.94 32.62 -38.67
CA ALA A 23 -7.35 31.27 -38.36
C ALA A 23 -6.12 30.51 -37.82
N PRO A 24 -6.21 29.82 -36.67
CA PRO A 24 -5.07 29.12 -36.10
C PRO A 24 -4.54 28.12 -37.14
N ALA A 25 -3.34 28.38 -37.65
CA ALA A 25 -2.67 27.58 -38.68
C ALA A 25 -2.10 26.25 -38.13
N GLY A 26 -2.73 25.69 -37.10
CA GLY A 26 -2.42 24.37 -36.58
C GLY A 26 -3.19 23.32 -37.38
N ALA A 27 -2.49 22.31 -37.89
CA ALA A 27 -3.16 21.11 -38.38
C ALA A 27 -4.02 20.54 -37.25
N LEU A 28 -5.33 20.50 -37.44
CA LEU A 28 -6.24 19.78 -36.54
C LEU A 28 -5.77 18.31 -36.57
N THR A 29 -5.13 17.87 -35.50
CA THR A 29 -4.89 16.44 -35.28
C THR A 29 -6.23 15.74 -35.42
N ALA A 30 -6.30 14.73 -36.29
CA ALA A 30 -7.54 13.98 -36.50
C ALA A 30 -8.07 13.53 -35.14
N ALA A 31 -9.26 14.01 -34.77
CA ALA A 31 -9.89 13.66 -33.50
C ALA A 31 -9.98 12.14 -33.43
N ARG A 32 -9.55 11.57 -32.29
CA ARG A 32 -9.67 10.13 -32.01
C ARG A 32 -11.11 9.69 -32.29
N ASP A 33 -11.26 8.63 -33.08
CA ASP A 33 -12.57 8.08 -33.41
C ASP A 33 -13.07 7.17 -32.29
N LEU A 34 -13.80 7.78 -31.35
CA LEU A 34 -14.42 7.07 -30.22
C LEU A 34 -15.58 6.16 -30.63
N THR A 35 -16.05 6.21 -31.89
CA THR A 35 -17.24 5.46 -32.32
C THR A 35 -16.99 3.95 -32.41
N ALA A 36 -15.74 3.55 -32.67
CA ALA A 36 -15.32 2.15 -32.77
C ALA A 36 -14.94 1.53 -31.43
N GLU A 37 -14.79 2.33 -30.39
CA GLU A 37 -14.34 1.86 -29.08
C GLU A 37 -15.45 1.22 -28.27
N THR A 38 -15.08 0.23 -27.46
CA THR A 38 -16.01 -0.48 -26.60
C THR A 38 -16.40 0.40 -25.40
N PRO A 39 -17.60 0.21 -24.83
CA PRO A 39 -17.97 0.85 -23.58
C PRO A 39 -16.95 0.64 -22.44
N VAL A 40 -16.37 -0.56 -22.36
CA VAL A 40 -15.30 -0.90 -21.39
C VAL A 40 -14.09 0.01 -21.58
N ALA A 41 -13.52 0.11 -22.79
CA ALA A 41 -12.33 0.93 -23.03
C ALA A 41 -12.57 2.42 -22.72
N ILE A 42 -13.75 2.93 -23.08
CA ILE A 42 -14.12 4.32 -22.78
C ILE A 42 -14.22 4.56 -21.27
N ASP A 43 -14.85 3.63 -20.55
CA ASP A 43 -15.07 3.76 -19.12
C ASP A 43 -13.83 3.48 -18.28
N GLU A 44 -12.91 2.62 -18.75
CA GLU A 44 -11.56 2.45 -18.17
C GLU A 44 -10.80 3.78 -18.18
N GLU A 45 -10.75 4.45 -19.33
CA GLU A 45 -10.09 5.75 -19.45
C GLU A 45 -10.79 6.82 -18.60
N LEU A 46 -12.13 6.86 -18.61
CA LEU A 46 -12.88 7.76 -17.72
C LEU A 46 -12.60 7.49 -16.24
N ALA A 47 -12.47 6.23 -15.83
CA ALA A 47 -12.17 5.87 -14.45
C ALA A 47 -10.79 6.39 -14.04
N GLU A 48 -9.78 6.28 -14.92
CA GLU A 48 -8.44 6.84 -14.68
C GLU A 48 -8.48 8.37 -14.56
N LEU A 49 -9.15 9.06 -15.49
CA LEU A 49 -9.31 10.51 -15.47
C LEU A 49 -10.04 10.98 -14.21
N TYR A 50 -11.13 10.30 -13.83
CA TYR A 50 -11.89 10.61 -12.62
C TYR A 50 -11.05 10.42 -11.35
N TYR A 51 -10.24 9.36 -11.30
CA TYR A 51 -9.31 9.13 -10.20
C TYR A 51 -8.26 10.24 -10.11
N GLU A 52 -7.62 10.59 -11.22
CA GLU A 52 -6.60 11.65 -11.26
C GLU A 52 -7.21 12.99 -10.83
N ARG A 53 -8.39 13.36 -11.35
CA ARG A 53 -9.09 14.57 -10.95
C ARG A 53 -9.41 14.57 -9.46
N ALA A 54 -9.99 13.49 -8.93
CA ALA A 54 -10.35 13.41 -7.51
C ALA A 54 -9.13 13.54 -6.60
N LYS A 55 -8.00 12.93 -6.99
CA LYS A 55 -6.73 13.07 -6.28
C LYS A 55 -6.25 14.53 -6.25
N LEU A 56 -6.26 15.21 -7.40
CA LEU A 56 -5.84 16.61 -7.49
C LEU A 56 -6.75 17.54 -6.68
N SER A 57 -8.07 17.33 -6.73
CA SER A 57 -9.03 18.07 -5.89
C SER A 57 -8.73 17.89 -4.40
N HIS A 58 -8.46 16.66 -3.95
CA HIS A 58 -8.10 16.42 -2.56
C HIS A 58 -6.80 17.11 -2.14
N GLU A 59 -5.81 17.17 -3.05
CA GLU A 59 -4.58 17.90 -2.80
C GLU A 59 -4.80 19.42 -2.71
N ILE A 60 -5.70 19.98 -3.53
CA ILE A 60 -6.13 21.38 -3.43
C ILE A 60 -6.79 21.65 -2.07
N ASP A 61 -7.78 20.85 -1.67
CA ASP A 61 -8.47 21.00 -0.37
C ASP A 61 -7.46 21.01 0.79
N ARG A 62 -6.44 20.13 0.73
CA ARG A 62 -5.37 20.07 1.72
C ARG A 62 -4.54 21.35 1.74
N PHE A 63 -4.17 21.90 0.58
CA PHE A 63 -3.41 23.15 0.52
C PHE A 63 -4.23 24.34 1.01
N GLU A 64 -5.50 24.42 0.64
CA GLU A 64 -6.41 25.46 1.12
C GLU A 64 -6.53 25.44 2.65
N ALA A 65 -6.70 24.24 3.24
CA ALA A 65 -6.71 24.06 4.69
C ALA A 65 -5.39 24.49 5.36
N GLU A 66 -4.25 24.22 4.72
CA GLU A 66 -2.95 24.67 5.23
C GLU A 66 -2.77 26.19 5.09
N ILE A 67 -3.21 26.81 4.00
CA ILE A 67 -3.23 28.28 3.86
C ILE A 67 -4.01 28.90 5.02
N THR A 68 -5.24 28.43 5.27
CA THR A 68 -6.05 28.90 6.41
C THR A 68 -5.34 28.71 7.77
N ARG A 69 -4.52 27.67 7.91
CA ARG A 69 -3.71 27.45 9.13
C ARG A 69 -2.59 28.49 9.24
N TYR A 70 -1.88 28.77 8.16
CA TYR A 70 -0.78 29.74 8.13
C TYR A 70 -1.27 31.18 8.31
N GLU A 71 -2.44 31.54 7.75
CA GLU A 71 -3.08 32.85 7.99
C GLU A 71 -3.30 33.10 9.49
N LYS A 72 -3.78 32.09 10.22
CA LYS A 72 -3.93 32.17 11.69
C LYS A 72 -2.59 32.29 12.42
N TYR A 73 -1.52 31.70 11.88
CA TYR A 73 -0.18 31.84 12.45
C TYR A 73 0.37 33.26 12.24
N ILE A 74 0.13 33.87 11.09
CA ILE A 74 0.47 35.26 10.81
C ILE A 74 -0.20 36.19 11.82
N GLU A 75 -1.51 36.05 12.03
CA GLU A 75 -2.26 36.84 13.02
C GLU A 75 -1.68 36.69 14.44
N ARG A 76 -1.42 35.46 14.86
CA ARG A 76 -0.90 35.15 16.20
C ARG A 76 0.54 35.63 16.42
N GLU A 77 1.35 35.59 15.37
CA GLU A 77 2.80 35.84 15.43
C GLU A 77 3.22 37.15 14.78
N ALA A 78 2.27 38.08 14.56
CA ALA A 78 2.48 39.39 13.94
C ALA A 78 3.64 40.20 14.55
N ARG A 79 3.96 39.98 15.84
CA ARG A 79 5.10 40.60 16.53
C ARG A 79 6.48 40.07 16.09
N PHE A 80 6.55 39.02 15.28
CA PHE A 80 7.78 38.39 14.80
C PHE A 80 7.86 38.43 13.27
N PRO A 81 8.33 39.55 12.68
CA PRO A 81 8.26 39.79 11.23
C PRO A 81 8.93 38.71 10.37
N HIS A 82 10.04 38.13 10.83
CA HIS A 82 10.72 37.07 10.08
C HIS A 82 9.86 35.80 9.94
N ARG A 83 9.08 35.44 10.97
CA ARG A 83 8.19 34.27 10.92
C ARG A 83 7.00 34.52 10.01
N VAL A 84 6.42 35.72 10.11
CA VAL A 84 5.34 36.15 9.22
C VAL A 84 5.78 36.05 7.76
N ALA A 85 6.96 36.60 7.43
CA ALA A 85 7.52 36.50 6.09
C ALA A 85 7.75 35.05 5.64
N ASP A 86 8.12 34.13 6.53
CA ASP A 86 8.27 32.70 6.22
C ASP A 86 6.91 32.02 5.94
N TYR A 87 5.87 32.40 6.69
CA TYR A 87 4.50 31.92 6.47
C TYR A 87 3.92 32.45 5.16
N GLU A 88 4.11 33.73 4.85
CA GLU A 88 3.68 34.34 3.59
C GLU A 88 4.31 33.62 2.40
N ARG A 89 5.64 33.39 2.40
CA ARG A 89 6.30 32.60 1.34
C ARG A 89 5.76 31.17 1.23
N THR A 90 5.31 30.59 2.34
CA THR A 90 4.69 29.26 2.34
C THR A 90 3.30 29.28 1.72
N ILE A 91 2.50 30.32 2.02
CA ILE A 91 1.19 30.54 1.42
C ILE A 91 1.32 30.75 -0.09
N ASP A 92 2.24 31.63 -0.53
CA ASP A 92 2.49 31.89 -1.96
C ASP A 92 2.78 30.59 -2.71
N ARG A 93 3.68 29.76 -2.17
CA ARG A 93 3.98 28.44 -2.73
C ARG A 93 2.74 27.54 -2.83
N TYR A 94 1.88 27.52 -1.82
CA TYR A 94 0.65 26.72 -1.88
C TYR A 94 -0.35 27.28 -2.89
N GLN A 95 -0.43 28.59 -3.07
CA GLN A 95 -1.27 29.21 -4.11
C GLN A 95 -0.79 28.82 -5.51
N ASP A 96 0.53 28.82 -5.76
CA ASP A 96 1.11 28.37 -7.04
C ASP A 96 0.80 26.88 -7.31
N GLU A 97 0.91 26.04 -6.28
CA GLU A 97 0.61 24.60 -6.35
C GLU A 97 -0.88 24.33 -6.60
N ILE A 98 -1.78 25.15 -6.04
CA ILE A 98 -3.23 25.11 -6.31
C ILE A 98 -3.49 25.50 -7.76
N ALA A 99 -2.94 26.62 -8.23
CA ALA A 99 -3.14 27.09 -9.60
C ALA A 99 -2.67 26.05 -10.64
N THR A 100 -1.51 25.43 -10.40
CA THR A 100 -0.98 24.34 -11.23
C THR A 100 -1.95 23.15 -11.30
N ARG A 101 -2.49 22.74 -10.15
CA ARG A 101 -3.45 21.61 -10.10
C ARG A 101 -4.79 21.95 -10.72
N GLN A 102 -5.28 23.18 -10.55
CA GLN A 102 -6.49 23.65 -11.22
C GLN A 102 -6.33 23.62 -12.74
N SER A 103 -5.18 24.04 -13.27
CA SER A 103 -4.86 23.90 -14.70
C SER A 103 -4.91 22.44 -15.14
N ARG A 104 -4.30 21.54 -14.37
CA ARG A 104 -4.32 20.10 -14.68
C ARG A 104 -5.72 19.51 -14.63
N ILE A 105 -6.54 19.88 -13.65
CA ILE A 105 -7.95 19.48 -13.59
C ILE A 105 -8.70 19.95 -14.83
N ALA A 106 -8.45 21.17 -15.31
CA ALA A 106 -9.10 21.68 -16.52
C ALA A 106 -8.72 20.87 -17.77
N GLU A 107 -7.46 20.45 -17.89
CA GLU A 107 -7.01 19.53 -18.95
C GLU A 107 -7.72 18.17 -18.88
N ILE A 108 -7.81 17.60 -17.68
CA ILE A 108 -8.50 16.32 -17.45
C ILE A 108 -9.98 16.45 -17.82
N VAL A 109 -10.66 17.50 -17.37
CA VAL A 109 -12.06 17.75 -17.73
C VAL A 109 -12.24 17.89 -19.23
N ALA A 110 -11.32 18.57 -19.93
CA ALA A 110 -11.35 18.65 -21.39
C ALA A 110 -11.21 17.27 -22.07
N ALA A 111 -10.43 16.35 -21.49
CA ALA A 111 -10.30 14.97 -21.96
C ALA A 111 -11.51 14.09 -21.62
N GLU A 112 -12.14 14.28 -20.45
CA GLU A 112 -13.36 13.57 -20.04
C GLU A 112 -14.55 13.88 -20.96
N LEU A 113 -14.69 15.14 -21.38
CA LEU A 113 -15.84 15.65 -22.15
C LEU A 113 -16.20 14.82 -23.40
N PRO A 114 -15.27 14.49 -24.32
CA PRO A 114 -15.60 13.68 -25.49
C PRO A 114 -16.01 12.24 -25.14
N LEU A 115 -15.39 11.63 -24.13
CA LEU A 115 -15.71 10.27 -23.66
C LEU A 115 -17.11 10.22 -23.02
N GLU A 116 -17.42 11.17 -22.15
CA GLU A 116 -18.76 11.36 -21.57
C GLU A 116 -19.80 11.76 -22.63
N GLY A 117 -19.37 12.48 -23.67
CA GLY A 117 -20.18 12.77 -24.84
C GLY A 117 -20.58 11.50 -25.58
N GLU A 118 -19.63 10.59 -25.80
CA GLU A 118 -19.86 9.28 -26.42
C GLU A 118 -20.83 8.42 -25.60
N TYR A 119 -20.63 8.38 -24.29
CA TYR A 119 -21.52 7.73 -23.33
C TYR A 119 -22.98 8.17 -23.50
N ARG A 120 -23.22 9.48 -23.53
CA ARG A 120 -24.57 10.03 -23.73
C ARG A 120 -25.09 9.78 -25.14
N ARG A 121 -24.23 9.89 -26.16
CA ARG A 121 -24.61 9.72 -27.57
C ARG A 121 -25.11 8.31 -27.85
N ARG A 122 -24.52 7.28 -27.23
CA ARG A 122 -24.96 5.87 -27.36
C ARG A 122 -26.17 5.52 -26.49
N GLY A 123 -26.84 6.51 -25.88
CA GLY A 123 -28.04 6.29 -25.07
C GLY A 123 -27.74 5.81 -23.66
N THR A 124 -26.55 6.10 -23.12
CA THR A 124 -26.06 5.71 -21.79
C THR A 124 -26.06 4.20 -21.57
N TRP A 125 -24.92 3.55 -21.78
CA TRP A 125 -24.78 2.12 -21.50
C TRP A 125 -24.77 1.84 -19.98
N PRO A 126 -25.11 0.62 -19.54
CA PRO A 126 -25.06 0.25 -18.13
C PRO A 126 -23.65 0.40 -17.54
N ARG A 127 -23.57 0.90 -16.31
CA ARG A 127 -22.35 1.01 -15.50
C ARG A 127 -22.62 0.37 -14.14
N ALA A 128 -21.59 -0.19 -13.52
CA ALA A 128 -21.68 -0.91 -12.26
C ALA A 128 -20.69 -0.33 -11.23
N PHE A 129 -21.18 -0.03 -10.03
CA PHE A 129 -20.42 0.61 -8.96
C PHE A 129 -20.49 -0.21 -7.68
N LEU A 130 -19.38 -0.81 -7.27
CA LEU A 130 -19.28 -1.68 -6.10
C LEU A 130 -18.85 -0.89 -4.86
N VAL A 131 -19.60 -1.01 -3.78
CA VAL A 131 -19.21 -0.45 -2.48
C VAL A 131 -18.37 -1.46 -1.70
N SER A 132 -17.24 -1.01 -1.14
CA SER A 132 -16.38 -1.85 -0.29
C SER A 132 -17.18 -2.41 0.90
N GLY A 133 -17.19 -3.74 1.08
CA GLY A 133 -18.03 -4.42 2.07
C GLY A 133 -19.55 -4.24 1.90
N GLY A 134 -20.02 -3.70 0.78
CA GLY A 134 -21.41 -3.36 0.52
C GLY A 134 -21.96 -3.89 -0.81
N HIS A 135 -23.04 -3.27 -1.28
CA HIS A 135 -23.74 -3.68 -2.49
C HIS A 135 -23.16 -3.06 -3.77
N LEU A 136 -23.45 -3.70 -4.91
CA LEU A 136 -23.28 -3.19 -6.25
C LEU A 136 -24.49 -2.32 -6.64
N HIS A 137 -24.22 -1.17 -7.25
CA HIS A 137 -25.21 -0.20 -7.70
C HIS A 137 -25.08 0.06 -9.20
N SER A 138 -26.19 0.35 -9.88
CA SER A 138 -26.21 0.82 -11.27
C SER A 138 -25.86 2.32 -11.40
N SER A 139 -25.84 3.05 -10.27
CA SER A 139 -25.52 4.47 -10.21
C SER A 139 -25.00 4.86 -8.83
N MET A 140 -24.12 5.85 -8.77
CA MET A 140 -23.65 6.46 -7.51
C MET A 140 -24.73 7.30 -6.79
N ASN A 141 -25.88 7.57 -7.44
CA ASN A 141 -26.98 8.39 -6.91
C ASN A 141 -28.11 7.58 -6.26
N CYS A 142 -27.87 6.31 -5.92
CA CYS A 142 -28.89 5.49 -5.27
C CYS A 142 -29.31 6.07 -3.91
N SER A 143 -30.60 6.05 -3.59
CA SER A 143 -31.16 6.55 -2.31
C SER A 143 -30.70 5.76 -1.07
N THR A 144 -30.06 4.61 -1.26
CA THR A 144 -29.43 3.83 -0.19
C THR A 144 -27.99 4.24 0.10
N CYS A 145 -27.39 5.04 -0.78
CA CYS A 145 -26.01 5.51 -0.66
C CYS A 145 -25.93 6.86 0.05
N ASN A 146 -24.74 7.22 0.53
CA ASN A 146 -24.42 8.51 1.15
C ASN A 146 -25.31 8.88 2.36
N ARG A 147 -25.79 7.89 3.11
CA ARG A 147 -26.68 8.10 4.26
C ARG A 147 -25.92 8.62 5.48
N GLU A 148 -26.65 9.34 6.34
CA GLU A 148 -26.14 9.85 7.62
C GLU A 148 -24.90 10.76 7.50
N GLY A 149 -24.76 11.45 6.37
CA GLY A 149 -23.63 12.34 6.12
C GLY A 149 -22.29 11.63 5.87
N LYS A 150 -22.30 10.30 5.66
CA LYS A 150 -21.10 9.54 5.30
C LYS A 150 -21.05 9.30 3.80
N LEU A 151 -20.00 9.78 3.15
CA LEU A 151 -19.77 9.52 1.73
C LEU A 151 -19.48 8.02 1.50
N THR A 152 -20.27 7.39 0.64
CA THR A 152 -20.06 6.02 0.19
C THR A 152 -18.88 5.97 -0.77
N ARG A 153 -17.96 5.03 -0.55
CA ARG A 153 -16.82 4.80 -1.42
C ARG A 153 -17.19 3.75 -2.46
N PHE A 154 -17.13 4.15 -3.73
CA PHE A 154 -17.44 3.28 -4.87
C PHE A 154 -16.16 2.89 -5.59
N ALA A 155 -16.09 1.63 -6.02
CA ALA A 155 -15.22 1.14 -7.06
C ALA A 155 -16.06 1.00 -8.33
N TRP A 156 -15.66 1.65 -9.41
CA TRP A 156 -16.32 1.49 -10.71
C TRP A 156 -15.82 0.20 -11.37
N MET A 157 -16.73 -0.73 -11.62
CA MET A 157 -16.45 -2.00 -12.30
C MET A 157 -16.53 -1.81 -13.82
N THR A 158 -15.49 -1.22 -14.41
CA THR A 158 -15.45 -0.85 -15.84
C THR A 158 -15.52 -2.05 -16.78
N ASP A 159 -15.10 -3.24 -16.33
CA ASP A 159 -15.24 -4.50 -17.06
C ASP A 159 -16.70 -4.83 -17.43
N TYR A 160 -17.66 -4.28 -16.68
CA TYR A 160 -19.09 -4.48 -16.88
C TYR A 160 -19.77 -3.31 -17.61
N SER A 161 -18.99 -2.36 -18.11
CA SER A 161 -19.54 -1.25 -18.88
C SER A 161 -20.12 -1.75 -20.19
N GLY A 162 -21.42 -1.50 -20.39
CA GLY A 162 -22.16 -2.03 -21.54
C GLY A 162 -22.64 -3.47 -21.42
N ALA A 163 -22.36 -4.16 -20.30
CA ALA A 163 -22.95 -5.46 -20.01
C ALA A 163 -24.47 -5.35 -19.76
N THR A 164 -25.21 -6.44 -19.93
CA THR A 164 -26.64 -6.46 -19.63
C THR A 164 -26.90 -6.45 -18.13
N GLU A 165 -28.12 -6.10 -17.71
CA GLU A 165 -28.50 -6.14 -16.30
C GLU A 165 -28.31 -7.55 -15.73
N GLU A 166 -28.65 -8.58 -16.49
CA GLU A 166 -28.52 -9.99 -16.10
C GLU A 166 -27.07 -10.38 -15.86
N GLU A 167 -26.14 -9.97 -16.73
CA GLU A 167 -24.71 -10.23 -16.58
C GLU A 167 -24.15 -9.55 -15.33
N ILE A 168 -24.55 -8.30 -15.10
CA ILE A 168 -24.16 -7.53 -13.92
C ILE A 168 -24.69 -8.18 -12.63
N VAL A 169 -25.97 -8.56 -12.63
CA VAL A 169 -26.63 -9.19 -11.47
C VAL A 169 -26.06 -10.57 -11.18
N GLU A 170 -25.73 -11.37 -12.19
CA GLU A 170 -25.11 -12.70 -12.00
C GLU A 170 -23.73 -12.57 -11.35
N ALA A 171 -22.91 -11.62 -11.78
CA ALA A 171 -21.61 -11.37 -11.15
C ALA A 171 -21.73 -10.80 -9.72
N ALA A 172 -22.66 -9.86 -9.54
CA ALA A 172 -22.92 -9.24 -8.25
C ALA A 172 -23.52 -10.22 -7.23
N ALA A 173 -24.37 -11.13 -7.69
CA ALA A 173 -25.10 -12.10 -6.88
C ALA A 173 -25.70 -11.46 -5.61
N SER A 174 -25.38 -11.98 -4.42
CA SER A 174 -25.83 -11.44 -3.13
C SER A 174 -25.45 -9.98 -2.85
N ARG A 175 -24.50 -9.41 -3.60
CA ARG A 175 -24.14 -8.00 -3.49
C ARG A 175 -25.01 -7.10 -4.37
N ALA A 176 -25.88 -7.59 -5.25
CA ALA A 176 -26.71 -6.70 -6.07
C ALA A 176 -27.67 -5.86 -5.20
N CYS A 177 -27.62 -4.53 -5.33
CA CYS A 177 -28.57 -3.66 -4.63
C CYS A 177 -29.97 -3.82 -5.21
N THR A 178 -30.93 -4.29 -4.40
CA THR A 178 -32.33 -4.50 -4.82
C THR A 178 -33.06 -3.21 -5.23
N THR A 179 -32.58 -2.04 -4.82
CA THR A 179 -33.12 -0.74 -5.28
C THR A 179 -32.64 -0.42 -6.71
N CYS A 180 -31.40 -0.78 -7.04
CA CYS A 180 -30.83 -0.56 -8.37
C CYS A 180 -31.22 -1.65 -9.36
N PHE A 181 -31.44 -2.87 -8.87
CA PHE A 181 -31.74 -4.07 -9.65
C PHE A 181 -33.01 -4.75 -9.09
N PRO A 182 -34.19 -4.12 -9.20
CA PRO A 182 -35.43 -4.67 -8.66
C PRO A 182 -35.89 -5.96 -9.37
N SER A 183 -35.42 -6.19 -10.59
CA SER A 183 -35.67 -7.37 -11.41
C SER A 183 -34.79 -8.58 -11.08
N ALA A 184 -33.79 -8.41 -10.19
CA ALA A 184 -32.83 -9.46 -9.88
C ALA A 184 -33.50 -10.74 -9.34
N PRO A 185 -33.27 -11.92 -9.95
CA PRO A 185 -33.84 -13.18 -9.48
C PRO A 185 -33.37 -13.52 -8.06
N VAL A 186 -34.32 -13.95 -7.21
CA VAL A 186 -34.05 -14.28 -5.79
C VAL A 186 -33.02 -15.41 -5.66
N ASP A 187 -32.99 -16.36 -6.59
CA ASP A 187 -32.03 -17.47 -6.58
C ASP A 187 -30.59 -17.00 -6.88
N VAL A 188 -30.42 -15.94 -7.67
CA VAL A 188 -29.12 -15.30 -7.93
C VAL A 188 -28.66 -14.51 -6.71
N LEU A 189 -29.57 -13.75 -6.09
CA LEU A 189 -29.28 -13.00 -4.84
C LEU A 189 -28.87 -13.91 -3.67
N GLY A 190 -29.20 -15.19 -3.71
CA GLY A 190 -28.77 -16.18 -2.71
C GLY A 190 -27.33 -16.68 -2.88
N ARG A 191 -26.68 -16.41 -4.02
CA ARG A 191 -25.33 -16.90 -4.34
C ARG A 191 -24.26 -15.94 -3.84
N PRO A 192 -23.05 -16.41 -3.50
CA PRO A 192 -21.94 -15.51 -3.16
C PRO A 192 -21.49 -14.71 -4.39
N SER A 193 -21.21 -13.42 -4.19
CA SER A 193 -20.63 -12.57 -5.23
C SER A 193 -19.19 -12.98 -5.56
N THR A 194 -18.84 -12.90 -6.83
CA THR A 194 -17.45 -13.02 -7.31
C THR A 194 -16.76 -11.66 -7.44
N LEU A 195 -17.50 -10.56 -7.31
CA LEU A 195 -16.94 -9.21 -7.46
C LEU A 195 -16.24 -8.77 -6.18
N LEU A 196 -15.01 -8.32 -6.37
CA LEU A 196 -14.18 -7.71 -5.34
C LEU A 196 -13.90 -6.27 -5.74
N THR A 197 -13.88 -5.38 -4.75
CA THR A 197 -13.32 -4.05 -4.94
C THR A 197 -11.78 -4.13 -5.01
N PRO A 198 -11.09 -3.16 -5.65
CA PRO A 198 -9.62 -3.14 -5.69
C PRO A 198 -8.97 -3.21 -4.31
N ASP A 199 -9.56 -2.58 -3.29
CA ASP A 199 -9.09 -2.67 -1.90
C ASP A 199 -9.20 -4.09 -1.34
N GLU A 200 -10.29 -4.81 -1.66
CA GLU A 200 -10.51 -6.20 -1.22
C GLU A 200 -9.53 -7.16 -1.94
N GLU A 201 -9.25 -6.92 -3.22
CA GLU A 201 -8.24 -7.65 -4.00
C GLU A 201 -6.84 -7.45 -3.43
N GLN A 202 -6.45 -6.20 -3.17
CA GLN A 202 -5.15 -5.89 -2.57
C GLN A 202 -5.02 -6.52 -1.18
N GLN A 203 -6.06 -6.48 -0.36
CA GLN A 203 -6.05 -7.14 0.95
C GLN A 203 -5.91 -8.66 0.83
N ALA A 204 -6.54 -9.28 -0.16
CA ALA A 204 -6.38 -10.71 -0.42
C ALA A 204 -4.93 -11.04 -0.84
N ALA A 205 -4.35 -10.26 -1.76
CA ALA A 205 -2.97 -10.39 -2.20
C ALA A 205 -1.98 -10.18 -1.04
N ASP A 206 -2.18 -9.17 -0.19
CA ASP A 206 -1.35 -8.89 0.98
C ASP A 206 -1.38 -10.05 1.99
N ARG A 207 -2.57 -10.64 2.22
CA ARG A 207 -2.69 -11.81 3.10
C ARG A 207 -1.92 -12.99 2.54
N ALA A 208 -2.10 -13.30 1.26
CA ALA A 208 -1.39 -14.38 0.59
C ALA A 208 0.13 -14.17 0.63
N ALA A 209 0.62 -12.95 0.40
CA ALA A 209 2.03 -12.62 0.48
C ALA A 209 2.60 -12.81 1.91
N ARG A 210 1.86 -12.39 2.93
CA ARG A 210 2.25 -12.57 4.34
C ARG A 210 2.28 -14.05 4.73
N GLU A 211 1.34 -14.85 4.24
CA GLU A 211 1.29 -16.29 4.47
C GLU A 211 2.48 -16.99 3.80
N ALA A 212 2.75 -16.69 2.53
CA ALA A 212 3.92 -17.21 1.82
C ALA A 212 5.24 -16.81 2.49
N GLU A 213 5.36 -15.59 3.00
CA GLU A 213 6.55 -15.18 3.76
C GLU A 213 6.70 -15.94 5.08
N LYS A 214 5.58 -16.16 5.82
CA LYS A 214 5.60 -16.95 7.05
C LYS A 214 6.05 -18.38 6.78
N GLU A 215 5.55 -19.00 5.72
CA GLU A 215 5.94 -20.35 5.30
C GLU A 215 7.41 -20.41 4.94
N ARG A 216 7.91 -19.47 4.13
CA ARG A 216 9.34 -19.39 3.79
C ARG A 216 10.21 -19.27 5.04
N LYS A 217 9.85 -18.40 5.99
CA LYS A 217 10.57 -18.23 7.26
C LYS A 217 10.48 -19.50 8.13
N ALA A 218 9.36 -20.20 8.11
CA ALA A 218 9.19 -21.46 8.84
C ALA A 218 10.12 -22.55 8.28
N VAL A 219 10.21 -22.69 6.95
CA VAL A 219 11.12 -23.62 6.28
C VAL A 219 12.59 -23.28 6.58
N GLU A 220 12.97 -22.01 6.48
CA GLU A 220 14.33 -21.56 6.80
C GLU A 220 14.69 -21.82 8.27
N LYS A 221 13.77 -21.53 9.19
CA LYS A 221 13.94 -21.80 10.62
C LYS A 221 14.06 -23.31 10.89
N ALA A 222 13.25 -24.13 10.25
CA ALA A 222 13.30 -25.59 10.38
C ALA A 222 14.63 -26.15 9.83
N ALA A 223 15.13 -25.63 8.70
CA ALA A 223 16.42 -26.03 8.15
C ALA A 223 17.58 -25.71 9.10
N LYS A 224 17.57 -24.53 9.72
CA LYS A 224 18.60 -24.09 10.67
C LYS A 224 18.46 -24.70 12.07
N ALA A 225 17.28 -25.23 12.41
CA ALA A 225 16.99 -25.76 13.74
C ALA A 225 17.94 -26.90 14.09
N ILE A 226 18.40 -26.91 15.35
CA ILE A 226 19.18 -27.98 15.94
C ILE A 226 18.46 -28.45 17.21
N THR A 227 18.46 -29.76 17.42
CA THR A 227 17.88 -30.45 18.57
C THR A 227 18.89 -31.48 19.07
N ASN A 228 18.65 -32.02 20.26
CA ASN A 228 19.36 -33.21 20.70
C ASN A 228 19.05 -34.40 19.76
N PRO A 229 19.90 -35.44 19.73
CA PRO A 229 19.64 -36.66 18.94
C PRO A 229 18.33 -37.36 19.27
N ASP A 230 17.85 -37.23 20.52
CA ASP A 230 16.56 -37.75 20.99
C ASP A 230 15.35 -36.88 20.59
N GLY A 231 15.59 -35.78 19.87
CA GLY A 231 14.58 -34.83 19.41
C GLY A 231 14.18 -33.76 20.45
N THR A 232 14.73 -33.79 21.66
CA THR A 232 14.46 -32.77 22.68
C THR A 232 15.17 -31.45 22.39
N GLU A 233 14.73 -30.37 23.05
CA GLU A 233 15.38 -29.06 22.93
C GLU A 233 16.82 -29.11 23.45
N LEU A 234 17.78 -28.67 22.63
CA LEU A 234 19.17 -28.51 23.03
C LEU A 234 19.28 -27.35 24.03
N ARG A 235 19.43 -27.70 25.32
CA ARG A 235 19.40 -26.76 26.44
C ARG A 235 20.62 -26.94 27.33
N GLU A 236 21.23 -25.84 27.74
CA GLU A 236 22.35 -25.86 28.67
C GLU A 236 21.93 -26.50 30.02
N PRO A 237 22.70 -27.45 30.58
CA PRO A 237 22.34 -28.25 31.76
C PRO A 237 22.48 -27.45 33.07
N ARG A 238 21.82 -26.29 33.15
CA ARG A 238 21.74 -25.41 34.32
C ARG A 238 20.28 -25.07 34.61
N LYS A 239 19.97 -24.72 35.87
CA LYS A 239 18.60 -24.40 36.33
C LYS A 239 17.87 -23.35 35.47
N TYR A 240 18.61 -22.47 34.81
CA TYR A 240 18.10 -21.47 33.86
C TYR A 240 18.89 -21.44 32.54
N GLY A 241 19.37 -22.61 32.10
CA GLY A 241 20.18 -22.74 30.89
C GLY A 241 19.47 -22.26 29.63
N GLN A 242 20.22 -21.60 28.74
CA GLN A 242 19.70 -21.09 27.48
C GLN A 242 19.39 -22.23 26.51
N VAL A 243 18.38 -22.03 25.65
CA VAL A 243 18.05 -22.96 24.56
C VAL A 243 18.80 -22.56 23.31
N VAL A 244 19.60 -23.48 22.78
CA VAL A 244 20.31 -23.30 21.53
C VAL A 244 19.42 -23.81 20.40
N ARG A 245 18.95 -22.89 19.56
CA ARG A 245 17.95 -23.18 18.52
C ARG A 245 18.53 -23.33 17.12
N THR A 246 19.79 -22.96 16.88
CA THR A 246 20.39 -23.02 15.54
C THR A 246 21.76 -23.68 15.55
N LEU A 247 22.12 -24.33 14.44
CA LEU A 247 23.43 -24.96 14.26
C LEU A 247 24.59 -23.97 14.50
N VAL A 248 24.51 -22.76 13.94
CA VAL A 248 25.56 -21.73 14.10
C VAL A 248 25.72 -21.32 15.57
N THR A 249 24.62 -21.20 16.31
CA THR A 249 24.68 -20.92 17.76
C THR A 249 25.35 -22.08 18.50
N ALA A 250 24.96 -23.33 18.20
CA ALA A 250 25.55 -24.51 18.84
C ALA A 250 27.07 -24.58 18.62
N GLU A 251 27.54 -24.34 17.39
CA GLU A 251 28.98 -24.32 17.08
C GLU A 251 29.72 -23.25 17.87
N ARG A 252 29.12 -22.05 18.00
CA ARG A 252 29.71 -20.95 18.77
C ARG A 252 29.80 -21.29 20.25
N GLU A 253 28.72 -21.84 20.82
CA GLU A 253 28.67 -22.23 22.23
C GLU A 253 29.65 -23.37 22.52
N LEU A 254 29.83 -24.32 21.59
CA LEU A 254 30.77 -25.42 21.74
C LEU A 254 32.20 -24.91 21.79
N VAL A 255 32.57 -24.03 20.85
CA VAL A 255 33.88 -23.37 20.86
C VAL A 255 34.07 -22.57 22.16
N GLY A 256 33.03 -21.90 22.66
CA GLY A 256 33.07 -21.18 23.94
C GLY A 256 33.34 -22.11 25.13
N ALA A 257 32.62 -23.22 25.23
CA ALA A 257 32.81 -24.21 26.29
C ALA A 257 34.24 -24.80 26.27
N LEU A 258 34.76 -25.14 25.10
CA LEU A 258 36.12 -25.64 24.95
C LEU A 258 37.19 -24.59 25.28
N VAL A 259 36.95 -23.31 24.99
CA VAL A 259 37.84 -22.21 25.38
C VAL A 259 37.89 -22.08 26.90
N ASP A 260 36.75 -22.11 27.58
CA ASP A 260 36.69 -22.04 29.04
C ASP A 260 37.47 -23.19 29.69
N LEU A 261 37.29 -24.41 29.18
CA LEU A 261 38.01 -25.60 29.64
C LEU A 261 39.52 -25.47 29.40
N GLY A 262 39.94 -25.02 28.22
CA GLY A 262 41.36 -24.84 27.90
C GLY A 262 42.05 -23.73 28.70
N ILE A 263 41.34 -22.64 29.03
CA ILE A 263 41.87 -21.58 29.90
C ILE A 263 42.02 -22.07 31.34
N ALA A 264 41.03 -22.82 31.85
CA ALA A 264 41.06 -23.35 33.20
C ALA A 264 42.22 -24.33 33.41
N ASP A 265 42.49 -25.17 32.41
CA ASP A 265 43.64 -26.10 32.40
C ASP A 265 44.98 -25.34 32.50
N HIS A 266 45.09 -24.19 31.83
CA HIS A 266 46.32 -23.40 31.83
C HIS A 266 46.56 -22.62 33.13
N ARG A 267 45.52 -22.04 33.74
CA ARG A 267 45.66 -21.12 34.88
C ARG A 267 45.52 -21.79 36.25
N GLY A 268 44.81 -22.91 36.34
CA GLY A 268 44.33 -23.45 37.60
C GLY A 268 43.34 -22.51 38.30
N GLY A 269 42.53 -23.04 39.23
CA GLY A 269 41.70 -22.21 40.13
C GLY A 269 40.25 -21.97 39.70
N SER A 270 39.75 -22.58 38.62
CA SER A 270 38.30 -22.63 38.37
C SER A 270 37.61 -23.61 39.31
N ARG A 271 36.37 -23.31 39.73
CA ARG A 271 35.56 -24.23 40.55
C ARG A 271 35.29 -25.51 39.74
N GLN A 272 35.56 -26.68 40.33
CA GLN A 272 35.39 -27.97 39.66
C GLN A 272 33.98 -28.17 39.08
N GLU A 273 32.96 -27.79 39.85
CA GLU A 273 31.55 -27.80 39.45
C GLU A 273 31.30 -27.04 38.12
N TYR A 274 31.93 -25.88 37.94
CA TYR A 274 31.80 -25.10 36.70
C TYR A 274 32.43 -25.83 35.49
N LEU A 275 33.58 -26.48 35.70
CA LEU A 275 34.26 -27.23 34.64
C LEU A 275 33.48 -28.47 34.24
N ASP A 276 32.88 -29.16 35.21
CA ASP A 276 32.05 -30.34 34.97
C ASP A 276 30.78 -29.95 34.19
N GLU A 277 30.12 -28.84 34.56
CA GLU A 277 29.00 -28.28 33.77
C GLU A 277 29.40 -27.95 32.34
N LYS A 278 30.59 -27.38 32.13
CA LYS A 278 31.09 -27.04 30.78
C LYS A 278 31.43 -28.27 29.94
N LYS A 279 31.92 -29.35 30.56
CA LYS A 279 32.14 -30.63 29.87
C LYS A 279 30.83 -31.24 29.42
N VAL A 280 29.86 -31.38 30.33
CA VAL A 280 28.52 -31.91 29.99
C VAL A 280 27.87 -31.08 28.88
N TRP A 281 28.01 -29.75 28.93
CA TRP A 281 27.50 -28.89 27.88
C TRP A 281 28.20 -29.07 26.54
N ALA A 282 29.54 -29.18 26.55
CA ALA A 282 30.31 -29.45 25.33
C ALA A 282 29.92 -30.78 24.70
N ASP A 283 29.75 -31.84 25.50
CA ASP A 283 29.36 -33.17 25.01
C ASP A 283 27.99 -33.13 24.34
N LEU A 284 26.98 -32.51 24.98
CA LEU A 284 25.64 -32.32 24.41
C LEU A 284 25.67 -31.55 23.07
N LEU A 285 26.48 -30.49 23.00
CA LEU A 285 26.60 -29.68 21.79
C LEU A 285 27.27 -30.47 20.64
N VAL A 286 28.33 -31.24 20.93
CA VAL A 286 29.02 -32.05 19.92
C VAL A 286 28.08 -33.11 19.35
N GLU A 287 27.33 -33.81 20.20
CA GLU A 287 26.36 -34.83 19.77
C GLU A 287 25.26 -34.23 18.88
N ALA A 288 24.69 -33.10 19.29
CA ALA A 288 23.66 -32.41 18.52
C ALA A 288 24.20 -31.89 17.17
N ILE A 289 25.42 -31.34 17.14
CA ILE A 289 26.06 -30.86 15.91
C ILE A 289 26.38 -32.03 14.98
N ALA A 290 26.92 -33.11 15.50
CA ALA A 290 27.25 -34.32 14.74
C ALA A 290 25.98 -34.92 14.10
N ALA A 291 24.90 -35.07 14.89
CA ALA A 291 23.61 -35.54 14.40
C ALA A 291 23.02 -34.63 13.31
N LYS A 292 23.11 -33.30 13.50
CA LYS A 292 22.58 -32.33 12.52
C LYS A 292 23.38 -32.30 11.21
N LYS A 293 24.70 -32.45 11.28
CA LYS A 293 25.59 -32.41 10.11
C LYS A 293 25.76 -33.78 9.42
N GLY A 294 25.38 -34.87 10.08
CA GLY A 294 25.62 -36.23 9.58
C GLY A 294 27.10 -36.62 9.58
N ILE A 295 27.87 -36.11 10.54
CA ILE A 295 29.31 -36.41 10.73
C ILE A 295 29.53 -37.17 12.02
N SER A 296 30.74 -37.70 12.24
CA SER A 296 31.06 -38.35 13.51
C SER A 296 31.19 -37.32 14.65
N VAL A 297 30.87 -37.74 15.89
CA VAL A 297 31.07 -36.95 17.12
C VAL A 297 32.52 -36.47 17.23
N LYS A 298 33.47 -37.35 16.88
CA LYS A 298 34.90 -37.02 16.87
C LYS A 298 35.23 -35.90 15.89
N ASP A 299 34.72 -35.95 14.66
CA ASP A 299 35.00 -34.91 13.66
C ASP A 299 34.41 -33.56 14.07
N ALA A 300 33.20 -33.56 14.64
CA ALA A 300 32.58 -32.36 15.19
C ALA A 300 33.40 -31.75 16.33
N TYR A 301 33.93 -32.60 17.23
CA TYR A 301 34.80 -32.18 18.33
C TYR A 301 36.14 -31.64 17.84
N ASP A 302 36.79 -32.32 16.89
CA ASP A 302 38.10 -31.92 16.35
C ASP A 302 38.02 -30.56 15.64
N GLU A 303 36.96 -30.34 14.85
CA GLU A 303 36.72 -29.06 14.16
C GLU A 303 36.59 -27.90 15.17
N ALA A 304 35.79 -28.10 16.22
CA ALA A 304 35.57 -27.11 17.26
C ALA A 304 36.83 -26.88 18.12
N SER A 305 37.55 -27.94 18.45
CA SER A 305 38.78 -27.89 19.25
C SER A 305 39.89 -27.13 18.55
N ALA A 306 40.05 -27.30 17.22
CA ALA A 306 41.00 -26.51 16.44
C ALA A 306 40.71 -25.00 16.48
N LYS A 307 39.42 -24.61 16.46
CA LYS A 307 38.99 -23.21 16.60
C LYS A 307 39.19 -22.71 18.04
N ALA A 308 38.85 -23.53 19.03
CA ALA A 308 39.01 -23.21 20.45
C ALA A 308 40.48 -23.00 20.82
N ALA A 309 41.39 -23.88 20.40
CA ALA A 309 42.83 -23.77 20.66
C ALA A 309 43.43 -22.45 20.17
N LYS A 310 43.04 -21.99 18.97
CA LYS A 310 43.46 -20.69 18.43
C LYS A 310 42.98 -19.53 19.31
N LYS A 311 41.74 -19.60 19.82
CA LYS A 311 41.19 -18.59 20.73
C LYS A 311 41.87 -18.62 22.09
N VAL A 312 42.07 -19.80 22.69
CA VAL A 312 42.80 -19.96 23.96
C VAL A 312 44.19 -19.33 23.84
N ALA A 313 44.96 -19.68 22.80
CA ALA A 313 46.28 -19.10 22.57
C ALA A 313 46.25 -17.57 22.42
N SER A 314 45.23 -17.02 21.75
CA SER A 314 45.04 -15.57 21.63
C SER A 314 44.72 -14.91 22.97
N THR A 315 43.82 -15.51 23.75
CA THR A 315 43.41 -14.99 25.06
C THR A 315 44.56 -15.03 26.05
N LEU A 316 45.33 -16.13 26.10
CA LEU A 316 46.50 -16.25 26.96
C LEU A 316 47.55 -15.18 26.61
N ARG A 317 47.88 -14.99 25.32
CA ARG A 317 48.80 -13.92 24.89
C ARG A 317 48.36 -12.52 25.29
N ALA A 318 47.06 -12.25 25.30
CA ALA A 318 46.53 -10.95 25.71
C ALA A 318 46.68 -10.69 27.22
N TRP A 319 46.93 -11.74 28.00
CA TRP A 319 47.02 -11.67 29.45
C TRP A 319 48.46 -11.66 29.99
N GLY A 320 49.47 -11.75 29.13
CA GLY A 320 50.88 -11.84 29.50
C GLY A 320 51.33 -13.28 29.72
#